data_AF-A0A1C6CSG7-F1
#
_entry.id   AF-A0A1C6CSG7-F1
#
_cell.length_a   1.000
_cell.length_b   1.000
_cell.length_c   1.000
_cell.angle_alpha   90.00
_cell.angle_beta   90.00
_cell.angle_gamma   90.00
#
_symmetry.space_group_name_H-M   'P 1'
#
loop_
_entity.id
_entity.type
_entity.pdbx_description
1 polymer ?
#
loop_
_entity_poly.entity_id
_entity_poly.type
_entity_poly.pdbx_seq_one_letter_code
_entity_poly.pdbx_strand_id
1 'polypeptide(L)'
;MNSSDDDIGRMQQEAVRRVRDMQQRAKNISASRTGRQQAPKTQDKLPEIHETESSEPPEPPEISESKKPNDILEGFFKDKEKSLILLLLILLSGEEDNNGIVLALLYLLI
;
A
#
# COMPACT_ATOMS: atom_id res chain seq x y z
N MET A 1 -5.65 16.49 28.33
CA MET A 1 -5.33 16.95 26.96
C MET A 1 -5.88 15.91 25.99
N ASN A 2 -6.98 16.20 25.29
CA ASN A 2 -7.62 15.31 24.31
C ASN A 2 -7.75 15.95 22.91
N SER A 3 -7.18 17.14 22.72
CA SER A 3 -7.42 17.98 21.54
C SER A 3 -6.83 17.43 20.24
N SER A 4 -5.75 16.64 20.33
CA SER A 4 -5.05 16.13 19.14
C SER A 4 -5.86 15.09 18.36
N ASP A 5 -6.62 14.24 19.03
CA ASP A 5 -7.44 13.21 18.37
C ASP A 5 -8.63 13.83 17.63
N ASP A 6 -9.22 14.88 18.20
CA ASP A 6 -10.29 15.66 17.57
C ASP A 6 -9.80 16.40 16.30
N ASP A 7 -8.58 16.96 16.34
CA ASP A 7 -7.97 17.65 15.20
C ASP A 7 -7.62 16.68 14.05
N ILE A 8 -7.09 15.50 14.39
CA ILE A 8 -6.80 14.45 13.40
C ILE A 8 -8.10 13.96 12.75
N GLY A 9 -9.18 13.79 13.53
CA GLY A 9 -10.49 13.42 12.99
C GLY A 9 -11.05 14.44 12.00
N ARG A 10 -10.90 15.74 12.28
CA ARG A 10 -11.32 16.82 11.37
C ARG A 10 -10.49 16.86 10.09
N MET A 11 -9.17 16.67 10.21
CA MET A 11 -8.26 16.65 9.07
C MET A 11 -8.55 15.47 8.13
N GLN A 12 -8.87 14.29 8.69
CA GLN A 12 -9.28 13.13 7.89
C GLN A 12 -10.59 13.38 7.14
N GLN A 13 -11.58 13.98 7.79
CA GLN A 13 -12.84 14.34 7.14
C GLN A 13 -12.62 15.34 5.99
N GLU A 14 -11.74 16.32 6.17
CA GLU A 14 -11.38 17.28 5.11
C GLU A 14 -10.63 16.62 3.96
N ALA A 15 -9.66 15.74 4.26
CA ALA A 15 -8.88 15.02 3.26
C ALA A 15 -9.78 14.14 2.37
N VAL A 16 -10.69 13.36 2.97
CA VAL A 16 -11.62 12.50 2.22
C VAL A 16 -12.54 13.33 1.33
N ARG A 17 -13.05 14.46 1.84
CA ARG A 17 -13.89 15.37 1.05
C ARG A 17 -13.13 15.94 -0.15
N ARG A 18 -11.89 16.37 0.05
CA ARG A 18 -11.03 16.94 -1.00
C ARG A 18 -10.65 15.93 -2.08
N VAL A 19 -10.35 14.69 -1.68
CA VAL A 19 -10.06 13.59 -2.62
C VAL A 19 -11.28 13.29 -3.49
N ARG A 20 -12.47 13.26 -2.90
CA ARG A 20 -13.72 12.99 -3.65
C ARG A 20 -14.01 14.08 -4.67
N ASP A 21 -13.85 15.35 -4.30
CA ASP A 21 -14.00 16.48 -5.22
C ASP A 21 -12.96 16.43 -6.34
N MET A 22 -11.71 16.07 -6.03
CA MET A 22 -10.65 15.87 -7.03
C MET A 22 -10.93 14.71 -7.97
N GLN A 23 -11.40 13.56 -7.47
CA GLN A 23 -11.74 12.40 -8.29
C GLN A 23 -12.92 12.70 -9.23
N GLN A 24 -13.93 13.45 -8.76
CA GLN A 24 -15.04 13.89 -9.61
C GLN A 24 -14.55 14.84 -10.71
N ARG A 25 -13.69 15.80 -10.37
CA ARG A 25 -13.05 16.68 -11.37
C ARG A 25 -12.17 15.90 -12.34
N ALA A 26 -11.40 14.90 -11.87
CA ALA A 26 -10.54 14.08 -12.71
C ALA A 26 -11.36 13.20 -13.67
N LYS A 27 -12.47 12.61 -13.22
CA LYS A 27 -13.40 11.89 -14.09
C LYS A 27 -14.00 12.81 -15.16
N ASN A 28 -14.38 14.04 -14.78
CA ASN A 28 -14.92 15.01 -15.73
C ASN A 28 -13.86 15.54 -16.72
N ILE A 29 -12.61 15.72 -16.27
CA ILE A 29 -11.47 16.08 -17.14
C ILE A 29 -11.09 14.92 -18.06
N SER A 30 -11.11 13.68 -17.55
CA SER A 30 -10.87 12.47 -18.36
C SER A 30 -11.95 12.30 -19.43
N ALA A 31 -13.22 12.59 -19.10
CA ALA A 31 -14.32 12.58 -20.06
C ALA A 31 -14.28 13.77 -21.05
N SER A 32 -13.64 14.89 -20.71
CA SER A 32 -13.46 16.03 -21.63
C SER A 32 -12.20 15.89 -22.52
N ARG A 33 -11.23 15.05 -22.15
CA ARG A 33 -10.02 14.76 -22.96
C ARG A 33 -10.31 13.85 -24.16
N THR A 34 -11.44 13.14 -24.16
CA THR A 34 -11.92 12.41 -25.35
C THR A 34 -12.68 13.30 -26.34
N GLY A 35 -12.78 14.63 -26.12
CA GLY A 35 -13.66 15.51 -26.89
C GLY A 35 -13.11 16.86 -27.39
N ARG A 36 -11.88 17.30 -27.06
CA ARG A 36 -11.39 18.57 -27.63
C ARG A 36 -9.86 18.68 -27.64
N GLN A 37 -9.29 18.44 -28.81
CA GLN A 37 -8.09 19.15 -29.23
C GLN A 37 -8.39 20.66 -29.16
N GLN A 38 -7.70 21.38 -28.28
CA GLN A 38 -7.10 22.69 -28.54
C GLN A 38 -6.49 23.23 -27.25
N ALA A 39 -5.20 22.99 -27.08
CA ALA A 39 -4.33 23.85 -26.29
C ALA A 39 -3.91 25.05 -27.17
N PRO A 40 -3.87 26.29 -26.68
CA PRO A 40 -3.00 27.30 -27.25
C PRO A 40 -1.57 26.99 -26.83
N LYS A 41 -0.74 26.73 -27.84
CA LYS A 41 0.70 26.48 -27.73
C LYS A 41 1.45 27.77 -27.37
N THR A 42 2.47 27.61 -26.52
CA THR A 42 3.78 28.27 -26.63
C THR A 42 4.76 27.27 -26.01
N GLN A 43 5.24 26.28 -26.78
CA GLN A 43 6.50 26.29 -27.54
C GLN A 43 7.69 26.78 -26.70
N ASP A 44 8.48 25.85 -26.18
CA ASP A 44 9.90 25.80 -26.51
C ASP A 44 10.42 24.35 -26.51
N LYS A 45 11.38 24.11 -27.39
CA LYS A 45 11.52 22.90 -28.21
C LYS A 45 12.72 22.04 -27.77
N LEU A 46 12.44 20.74 -27.66
CA LEU A 46 13.31 19.56 -27.56
C LEU A 46 14.32 19.46 -28.74
N PRO A 47 15.34 18.58 -28.68
CA PRO A 47 15.21 17.28 -29.36
C PRO A 47 15.85 16.13 -28.56
N GLU A 48 15.14 15.05 -28.24
CA GLU A 48 14.74 13.88 -29.06
C GLU A 48 15.60 12.71 -28.54
N ILE A 49 15.03 11.57 -28.13
CA ILE A 49 14.94 10.37 -28.97
C ILE A 49 14.19 9.27 -28.19
N HIS A 50 13.23 8.64 -28.88
CA HIS A 50 12.57 7.33 -28.69
C HIS A 50 11.57 7.19 -27.52
N GLU A 51 10.26 7.16 -27.78
CA GLU A 51 9.42 6.09 -28.34
C GLU A 51 8.98 5.03 -27.33
N THR A 52 7.65 4.86 -27.29
CA THR A 52 6.85 3.75 -26.76
C THR A 52 6.80 3.53 -25.24
N GLU A 53 5.67 3.98 -24.66
CA GLU A 53 4.63 3.12 -24.08
C GLU A 53 4.18 3.52 -22.66
N SER A 54 2.86 3.54 -22.52
CA SER A 54 2.05 3.53 -21.30
C SER A 54 1.92 4.79 -20.45
N SER A 55 0.75 5.40 -20.63
CA SER A 55 -0.01 6.16 -19.66
C SER A 55 -0.01 5.52 -18.26
N GLU A 56 0.45 6.23 -17.24
CA GLU A 56 0.03 5.93 -15.86
C GLU A 56 -0.16 7.25 -15.05
N PRO A 57 -1.28 7.43 -14.34
CA PRO A 57 -1.57 8.65 -13.58
C PRO A 57 -0.62 8.80 -12.37
N PRO A 58 -0.36 10.02 -11.87
CA PRO A 58 0.45 10.21 -10.68
C PRO A 58 -0.29 9.62 -9.47
N GLU A 59 0.33 8.62 -8.88
CA GLU A 59 -0.16 7.87 -7.73
C GLU A 59 -0.32 8.79 -6.50
N PRO A 60 -1.48 8.77 -5.81
CA PRO A 60 -1.69 9.53 -4.58
C PRO A 60 -0.75 9.00 -3.47
N PRO A 61 -0.35 9.85 -2.51
CA PRO A 61 0.60 9.46 -1.47
C PRO A 61 0.04 8.28 -0.68
N GLU A 62 0.80 7.18 -0.67
CA GLU A 62 0.53 5.98 0.12
C GLU A 62 0.30 6.37 1.58
N ILE A 63 -0.96 6.36 1.99
CA ILE A 63 -1.34 6.44 3.38
C ILE A 63 -0.86 5.12 3.96
N SER A 64 0.25 5.17 4.70
CA SER A 64 0.87 4.00 5.33
C SER A 64 -0.18 3.10 5.93
N GLU A 65 -0.38 1.95 5.28
CA GLU A 65 -1.31 0.93 5.73
C GLU A 65 -0.92 0.57 7.16
N SER A 66 -1.80 0.87 8.11
CA SER A 66 -1.73 0.29 9.43
C SER A 66 -1.92 -1.20 9.25
N LYS A 67 -0.79 -1.91 9.14
CA LYS A 67 -0.69 -3.35 8.90
C LYS A 67 -1.59 -4.05 9.91
N LYS A 68 -2.78 -4.46 9.47
CA LYS A 68 -3.77 -5.10 10.32
C LYS A 68 -3.11 -6.35 10.92
N PRO A 69 -3.43 -6.74 12.15
CA PRO A 69 -2.83 -7.94 12.76
C PRO A 69 -3.03 -9.19 11.89
N ASN A 70 -4.12 -9.25 11.12
CA ASN A 70 -4.35 -10.31 10.13
C ASN A 70 -3.30 -10.33 9.02
N ASP A 71 -2.79 -9.18 8.57
CA ASP A 71 -1.83 -9.11 7.46
C ASP A 71 -0.43 -9.60 7.88
N ILE A 72 -0.10 -9.48 9.17
CA ILE A 72 1.11 -10.07 9.76
C ILE A 72 0.99 -11.60 9.75
N LEU A 73 -0.11 -12.14 10.28
CA LEU A 73 -0.35 -13.59 10.28
C LEU A 73 -0.48 -14.15 8.86
N GLU A 74 -1.17 -13.44 7.97
CA GLU A 74 -1.32 -13.82 6.57
C GLU A 74 0.04 -13.83 5.85
N GLY A 75 0.95 -12.90 6.18
CA GLY A 75 2.34 -12.94 5.72
C GLY A 75 3.09 -14.20 6.16
N PHE A 76 2.91 -14.65 7.41
CA PHE A 76 3.50 -15.90 7.90
C PHE A 76 2.89 -17.15 7.24
N PHE A 77 1.60 -17.15 6.90
CA PHE A 77 0.95 -18.27 6.21
C PHE A 77 1.20 -18.28 4.69
N LYS A 78 1.42 -17.12 4.07
CA LYS A 78 1.77 -16.99 2.64
C LYS A 78 3.17 -17.52 2.35
N ASP A 79 4.09 -17.30 3.28
CA ASP A 79 5.43 -17.88 3.19
C ASP A 79 5.38 -19.37 3.56
N LYS A 80 5.61 -20.23 2.56
CA LYS A 80 5.55 -21.68 2.72
C LYS A 80 6.57 -22.20 3.72
N GLU A 81 7.73 -21.54 3.83
CA GLU A 81 8.80 -21.94 4.76
C GLU A 81 8.44 -21.54 6.19
N LYS A 82 7.99 -20.31 6.39
CA LYS A 82 7.56 -19.82 7.72
C LYS A 82 6.30 -20.54 8.20
N SER A 83 5.36 -20.86 7.31
CA SER A 83 4.18 -21.68 7.58
C SER A 83 4.56 -23.11 7.99
N LEU A 84 5.54 -23.73 7.32
CA LEU A 84 6.08 -25.04 7.70
C LEU A 84 6.76 -25.00 9.07
N ILE A 85 7.57 -23.98 9.35
CA ILE A 85 8.21 -23.76 10.65
C ILE A 85 7.15 -23.61 11.75
N LEU A 86 6.06 -22.89 11.49
CA LEU A 86 4.94 -22.70 12.42
C LEU A 86 4.20 -24.01 12.71
N LEU A 87 3.96 -24.82 11.67
CA LEU A 87 3.38 -26.15 11.82
C LEU A 87 4.28 -27.07 12.66
N LEU A 88 5.60 -27.03 12.41
CA LEU A 88 6.57 -27.77 13.22
C LEU A 88 6.58 -27.29 14.66
N LEU A 89 6.49 -25.98 14.90
CA LEU A 89 6.41 -25.41 16.25
C LEU A 89 5.17 -25.91 17.00
N ILE A 90 4.02 -25.97 16.34
CA ILE A 90 2.77 -26.52 16.89
C ILE A 90 2.91 -28.01 17.19
N LEU A 91 3.53 -28.77 16.28
CA LEU A 91 3.76 -30.21 16.43
C LEU A 91 4.70 -30.50 17.62
N LEU A 92 5.72 -29.67 17.80
CA LEU A 92 6.71 -29.80 18.87
C LEU A 92 6.25 -29.23 20.22
N SER A 93 5.20 -28.40 20.23
CA SER A 93 4.73 -27.71 21.43
C SER A 93 4.26 -28.65 22.56
N GLY A 94 4.07 -29.94 22.28
CA GLY A 94 3.70 -30.96 23.26
C GLY A 94 4.85 -31.79 23.81
N GLU A 95 6.10 -31.55 23.38
CA GLU A 95 7.27 -32.31 23.83
C GLU A 95 8.25 -31.43 24.60
N GLU A 96 8.42 -31.73 25.89
CA GLU A 96 9.19 -30.93 26.86
C GLU A 96 10.71 -30.94 26.60
N ASP A 97 11.24 -31.96 25.92
CA ASP A 97 12.68 -32.14 25.70
C ASP A 97 13.23 -31.48 24.43
N ASN A 98 12.36 -30.85 23.63
CA ASN A 98 12.74 -30.25 22.34
C ASN A 98 13.01 -28.74 22.40
N ASN A 99 13.28 -28.19 23.58
CA ASN A 99 13.50 -26.76 23.78
C ASN A 99 14.58 -26.18 22.84
N GLY A 100 15.64 -26.93 22.56
CA GLY A 100 16.67 -26.52 21.60
C GLY A 100 16.16 -26.39 20.16
N ILE A 101 15.27 -27.29 19.74
CA ILE A 101 14.66 -27.26 18.42
C ILE A 101 13.62 -26.12 18.35
N VAL A 102 12.81 -25.95 19.40
CA VAL A 102 11.88 -24.81 19.49
C VAL A 102 12.63 -23.47 19.38
N LEU A 103 13.75 -23.33 20.09
CA LEU A 103 14.59 -22.13 20.00
C LEU A 103 15.23 -21.96 18.62
N ALA A 104 15.70 -23.04 17.98
CA ALA A 104 16.24 -22.98 16.63
C ALA A 104 15.18 -22.58 15.60
N LEU A 105 13.97 -23.10 15.72
CA LEU A 105 12.83 -22.75 14.86
C LEU A 105 12.38 -21.30 15.10
N LEU A 106 12.36 -20.83 16.34
CA LEU A 106 12.12 -19.42 16.67
C LEU A 106 13.20 -18.50 16.10
N TYR A 107 14.47 -18.91 16.16
CA TYR A 107 15.59 -18.17 15.57
C TYR A 107 15.48 -18.08 14.05
N LEU A 108 15.06 -19.16 13.38
CA LEU A 108 14.83 -19.18 11.93
C LEU A 108 13.59 -18.37 11.52
N LEU A 109 12.68 -18.08 12.45
CA LEU A 109 11.49 -17.28 12.20
C LEU A 109 11.78 -15.77 12.14
N ILE A 110 12.78 -15.30 12.90
CA ILE A 110 13.30 -13.93 12.91
C ILE A 110 14.03 -13.61 11.61
#